data_AF-A0A2R7JSR6-F1
#
_entry.id   AF-A0A2R7JSR6-F1
#
_cell.length_a   1.000
_cell.length_b   1.000
_cell.length_c   1.000
_cell.angle_alpha   90.00
_cell.angle_beta   90.00
_cell.angle_gamma   90.00
#
_symmetry.space_group_name_H-M   'P 1'
#
loop_
_entity.id
_entity.type
_entity.pdbx_description
1 polymer ?
#
loop_
_entity_poly.entity_id
_entity_poly.type
_entity_poly.pdbx_seq_one_letter_code
_entity_poly.pdbx_strand_id
1 'polypeptide(L)'
;MIQGGIVIGIAPSGTTLLNFNGADVPVAADGRFLIGFDRDAGPTASLIATRDDGRQVRDTLTIAPRGWDVSRLDSLPKIPLPQPEFDRLRPAELAQINAARRIQSDSQGWRQTFLWPTTGRISTLFGSQRIYKNGEAGSYH
;
A
#
# COMPACT_ATOMS: atom_id res chain seq x y z
N MET A 1 7.11 -7.75 -10.67
CA MET A 1 6.38 -6.91 -9.69
C MET A 1 7.32 -5.81 -9.19
N ILE A 2 6.81 -4.70 -8.67
CA ILE A 2 7.64 -3.53 -8.28
C ILE A 2 7.10 -2.91 -7.00
N GLN A 3 7.98 -2.28 -6.21
CA GLN A 3 7.60 -1.47 -5.06
C GLN A 3 6.52 -0.43 -5.39
N GLY A 4 5.58 -0.23 -4.47
CA GLY A 4 4.39 0.61 -4.66
C GLY A 4 3.39 0.11 -5.69
N GLY A 5 3.60 -1.09 -6.24
CA GLY A 5 2.69 -1.71 -7.19
C GLY A 5 1.62 -2.56 -6.51
N ILE A 6 0.58 -2.87 -7.29
CA ILE A 6 -0.45 -3.85 -6.92
C ILE A 6 -0.34 -5.08 -7.82
N VAL A 7 -0.83 -6.22 -7.33
CA VAL A 7 -0.94 -7.47 -8.10
C VAL A 7 -2.34 -8.02 -7.90
N ILE A 8 -2.99 -8.33 -9.02
CA ILE A 8 -4.21 -9.13 -9.05
C ILE A 8 -3.80 -10.54 -9.45
N GLY A 9 -4.08 -11.52 -8.61
CA GLY A 9 -3.77 -12.93 -8.84
C GLY A 9 -5.01 -13.81 -8.83
N ILE A 10 -4.82 -15.09 -9.14
CA ILE A 10 -5.83 -16.15 -9.03
C ILE A 10 -5.28 -17.20 -8.08
N ALA A 11 -6.00 -17.49 -7.00
CA ALA A 11 -5.64 -18.53 -6.05
C ALA A 11 -5.85 -19.92 -6.67
N PRO A 12 -5.05 -20.93 -6.30
CA PRO A 12 -5.30 -22.31 -6.69
C PRO A 12 -6.72 -22.78 -6.31
N SER A 13 -7.31 -23.67 -7.10
CA SER A 13 -8.64 -24.23 -6.79
C SER A 13 -8.64 -24.94 -5.43
N GLY A 14 -9.70 -24.72 -4.65
CA GLY A 14 -9.83 -25.28 -3.30
C GLY A 14 -9.03 -24.52 -2.23
N THR A 15 -8.49 -23.33 -2.52
CA THR A 15 -7.89 -22.48 -1.48
C THR A 15 -8.92 -22.07 -0.44
N THR A 16 -8.63 -22.38 0.83
CA THR A 16 -9.45 -22.02 2.00
C THR A 16 -8.85 -20.84 2.77
N LEU A 17 -7.53 -20.64 2.66
CA LEU A 17 -6.82 -19.52 3.26
C LEU A 17 -5.69 -19.04 2.34
N LEU A 18 -5.65 -17.74 2.06
CA LEU A 18 -4.54 -17.10 1.37
C LEU A 18 -3.85 -16.14 2.34
N ASN A 19 -2.53 -16.25 2.46
CA ASN A 19 -1.73 -15.44 3.35
C ASN A 19 -0.60 -14.74 2.58
N PHE A 20 -0.44 -13.45 2.81
CA PHE A 20 0.60 -12.60 2.24
C PHE A 20 1.42 -11.98 3.38
N ASN A 21 2.71 -12.35 3.46
CA ASN A 21 3.62 -11.89 4.51
C ASN A 21 3.07 -12.03 5.95
N GLY A 22 2.32 -13.09 6.23
CA GLY A 22 1.75 -13.34 7.55
C GLY A 22 0.35 -12.75 7.75
N ALA A 23 -0.19 -11.97 6.81
CA ALA A 23 -1.54 -11.43 6.87
C ALA A 23 -2.49 -12.15 5.92
N ASP A 24 -3.74 -12.35 6.35
CA ASP A 24 -4.75 -13.00 5.54
C ASP A 24 -5.24 -12.07 4.42
N VAL A 25 -5.37 -12.63 3.21
CA VAL A 25 -5.83 -11.93 2.02
C VAL A 25 -7.19 -12.48 1.62
N PRO A 26 -8.24 -11.64 1.55
CA PRO A 26 -9.53 -12.07 1.05
C PRO A 26 -9.43 -12.58 -0.39
N VAL A 27 -10.05 -13.72 -0.65
CA VAL A 27 -10.19 -14.30 -1.99
C VAL A 27 -11.65 -14.19 -2.41
N ALA A 28 -11.89 -13.62 -3.58
CA ALA A 28 -13.23 -13.51 -4.14
C ALA A 28 -13.76 -14.87 -4.62
N ALA A 29 -15.07 -14.95 -4.84
CA ALA A 29 -15.74 -16.19 -5.27
C ALA A 29 -15.23 -16.76 -6.61
N ASP A 30 -14.65 -15.91 -7.47
CA ASP A 30 -14.01 -16.33 -8.72
C ASP A 30 -12.53 -16.71 -8.55
N GLY A 31 -12.05 -16.83 -7.31
CA GLY A 31 -10.67 -17.18 -6.95
C GLY A 31 -9.69 -16.02 -7.06
N ARG A 32 -10.12 -14.81 -7.46
CA ARG A 32 -9.21 -13.67 -7.57
C ARG A 32 -8.90 -13.04 -6.22
N PHE A 33 -7.71 -12.47 -6.12
CA PHE A 33 -7.29 -11.69 -4.96
C PHE A 33 -6.47 -10.48 -5.39
N LEU A 34 -6.33 -9.51 -4.48
CA LEU A 34 -5.52 -8.31 -4.68
C LEU A 34 -4.53 -8.16 -3.52
N ILE A 35 -3.26 -7.93 -3.86
CA ILE A 35 -2.22 -7.54 -2.90
C ILE A 35 -1.51 -6.27 -3.36
N GLY A 36 -1.00 -5.49 -2.41
CA GLY A 36 -0.20 -4.30 -2.67
C GLY A 36 1.16 -4.42 -2.01
N PHE A 37 2.18 -3.85 -2.65
CA PHE A 37 3.50 -3.69 -2.07
C PHE A 37 3.64 -2.27 -1.52
N ASP A 38 4.20 -2.16 -0.32
CA ASP A 38 4.63 -0.87 0.21
C ASP A 38 5.62 -0.19 -0.77
N ARG A 39 5.72 1.14 -0.67
CA ARG A 39 6.76 1.94 -1.32
C ARG A 39 8.16 1.40 -1.03
N ASP A 40 8.41 0.99 0.21
CA ASP A 40 9.72 0.50 0.65
C ASP A 40 9.72 -1.01 0.91
N ALA A 41 8.84 -1.75 0.22
CA ALA A 41 8.78 -3.21 0.33
C ALA A 41 10.15 -3.86 0.05
N GLY A 42 10.47 -4.91 0.81
CA GLY A 42 11.67 -5.72 0.58
C GLY A 42 11.68 -6.37 -0.81
N PRO A 43 12.83 -6.93 -1.24
CA PRO A 43 12.99 -7.49 -2.59
C PRO A 43 12.15 -8.75 -2.83
N THR A 44 11.59 -9.34 -1.77
CA THR A 44 10.77 -10.55 -1.82
C THR A 44 9.58 -10.47 -0.88
N ALA A 45 8.47 -11.11 -1.25
CA ALA A 45 7.35 -11.36 -0.36
C ALA A 45 6.88 -12.83 -0.44
N SER A 46 6.32 -13.34 0.65
CA SER A 46 5.79 -14.70 0.75
C SER A 46 4.29 -14.70 0.50
N LEU A 47 3.83 -15.57 -0.39
CA LEU A 47 2.42 -15.84 -0.64
C LEU A 47 2.15 -17.33 -0.40
N ILE A 48 1.21 -17.64 0.47
CA ILE A 48 0.92 -19.01 0.89
C ILE A 48 -0.58 -19.26 0.73
N ALA A 49 -0.94 -20.23 -0.09
CA ALA A 49 -2.30 -20.73 -0.22
C ALA A 49 -2.42 -22.07 0.49
N THR A 50 -3.28 -22.15 1.51
CA THR A 50 -3.70 -23.42 2.12
C THR A 50 -4.95 -23.91 1.42
N ARG A 51 -4.96 -25.18 1.01
CA ARG A 51 -6.09 -25.83 0.33
C ARG A 51 -6.99 -26.58 1.31
N ASP A 52 -8.17 -26.95 0.85
CA ASP A 52 -9.15 -27.79 1.57
C ASP A 52 -8.59 -29.14 2.04
N ASP A 53 -7.66 -29.72 1.29
CA ASP A 53 -6.92 -30.93 1.66
C ASP A 53 -5.75 -30.70 2.64
N GLY A 54 -5.57 -29.45 3.11
CA GLY A 54 -4.52 -29.05 4.05
C GLY A 54 -3.15 -28.82 3.41
N ARG A 55 -2.96 -29.10 2.11
CA ARG A 55 -1.68 -28.82 1.44
C ARG A 55 -1.47 -27.31 1.31
N GLN A 56 -0.21 -26.92 1.39
CA GLN A 56 0.21 -25.53 1.19
C GLN A 56 0.95 -25.40 -0.13
N VAL A 57 0.51 -24.43 -0.94
CA VAL A 57 1.24 -23.94 -2.10
C VAL A 57 1.91 -22.65 -1.69
N ARG A 58 3.22 -22.57 -1.86
CA ARG A 58 4.03 -21.41 -1.47
C ARG A 58 4.62 -20.79 -2.73
N ASP A 59 4.53 -19.48 -2.82
CA ASP A 59 5.15 -18.69 -3.86
C ASP A 59 5.96 -17.54 -3.26
N THR A 60 7.14 -17.30 -3.82
CA THR A 60 8.02 -16.21 -3.41
C THR A 60 8.02 -15.17 -4.51
N LEU A 61 7.38 -14.04 -4.24
CA LEU A 61 7.22 -12.96 -5.19
C LEU A 61 8.47 -12.10 -5.22
N THR A 62 9.12 -11.95 -6.38
CA THR A 62 10.23 -11.00 -6.57
C THR A 62 9.72 -9.59 -6.84
N ILE A 63 10.14 -8.63 -6.01
CA ILE A 63 9.72 -7.24 -6.04
C ILE A 63 10.91 -6.38 -6.45
N ALA A 64 10.85 -5.77 -7.63
CA ALA A 64 11.87 -4.84 -8.09
C ALA A 64 11.79 -3.51 -7.29
N PRO A 65 12.94 -2.88 -6.98
CA PRO A 65 12.94 -1.53 -6.43
C PRO A 65 12.39 -0.54 -7.47
N ARG A 66 11.78 0.55 -7.01
CA ARG A 66 11.39 1.66 -7.89
C ARG A 66 12.34 2.85 -7.72
N GLY A 67 12.73 3.45 -8.84
CA GLY A 67 13.38 4.77 -8.83
C GLY A 67 12.35 5.84 -8.45
N TRP A 68 12.27 6.19 -7.17
CA TRP A 68 11.36 7.22 -6.66
C TRP A 68 11.78 8.62 -7.12
N ASP A 69 10.81 9.49 -7.39
CA ASP A 69 11.08 10.90 -7.66
C ASP A 69 11.45 11.60 -6.34
N VAL A 70 12.70 12.04 -6.24
CA VAL A 70 13.25 12.68 -5.04
C VAL A 70 13.62 14.12 -5.35
N SER A 71 12.88 15.06 -4.77
CA SER A 71 13.14 16.48 -4.88
C SER A 71 14.04 16.96 -3.74
N ARG A 72 15.17 17.59 -4.06
CA ARG A 72 16.06 18.22 -3.07
C ARG A 72 15.78 19.71 -3.00
N LEU A 73 15.45 20.18 -1.79
CA LEU A 73 15.03 21.56 -1.52
C LEU A 73 16.11 22.27 -0.72
N ASP A 74 17.20 22.62 -1.40
CA ASP A 74 18.43 23.14 -0.77
C ASP A 74 18.25 24.50 -0.08
N SER A 75 17.18 25.24 -0.40
CA SER A 75 16.87 26.54 0.19
C SER A 75 15.76 26.48 1.25
N LEU A 76 14.94 25.42 1.26
CA LEU A 76 13.75 25.36 2.11
C LEU A 76 14.03 24.53 3.37
N PRO A 77 13.96 25.12 4.59
CA PRO A 77 14.03 24.35 5.82
C PRO A 77 12.72 23.58 6.04
N LYS A 78 12.81 22.39 6.65
CA LYS A 78 11.64 21.74 7.23
C LYS A 78 11.28 22.49 8.50
N ILE A 79 10.07 23.03 8.57
CA ILE A 79 9.56 23.68 9.78
C ILE A 79 8.82 22.61 10.60
N PRO A 80 9.24 22.31 11.84
CA PRO A 80 8.51 21.41 12.70
C PRO A 80 7.13 21.99 13.01
N LEU A 81 6.09 21.20 12.78
CA LEU A 81 4.74 21.44 13.29
C LEU A 81 4.50 20.34 14.32
N PRO A 82 4.31 20.73 15.59
CA PRO A 82 2.94 20.87 16.02
C PRO A 82 2.64 22.23 16.65
N GLN A 83 1.51 22.80 16.23
CA GLN A 83 0.84 23.86 16.99
C GLN A 83 -0.07 23.19 18.03
N PRO A 84 -0.28 23.77 19.23
CA PRO A 84 -1.11 23.15 20.27
C PRO A 84 -2.51 22.73 19.80
N GLU A 85 -3.07 23.43 18.82
CA GLU A 85 -4.33 23.06 18.20
C GLU A 85 -4.26 21.76 17.39
N PHE A 86 -3.17 21.55 16.63
CA PHE A 86 -2.95 20.33 15.86
C PHE A 86 -2.91 19.12 16.80
N ASP A 87 -2.11 19.19 17.87
CA ASP A 87 -2.00 18.08 18.83
C ASP A 87 -3.32 17.81 19.56
N ARG A 88 -4.14 18.84 19.75
CA ARG A 88 -5.48 18.69 20.35
C ARG A 88 -6.46 17.97 19.41
N LEU A 89 -6.43 18.27 18.11
CA LEU A 89 -7.39 17.73 17.14
C LEU A 89 -6.97 16.38 16.55
N ARG A 90 -5.67 16.20 16.31
CA ARG A 90 -5.14 15.08 15.53
C ARG A 90 -5.48 13.69 16.07
N PRO A 91 -5.50 13.42 17.40
CA PRO A 91 -5.79 12.09 17.92
C PRO A 91 -7.19 11.59 17.54
N ALA A 92 -8.21 12.46 17.60
CA ALA A 92 -9.58 12.10 17.24
C ALA A 92 -9.73 11.81 15.74
N GLU A 93 -9.06 12.58 14.88
CA GLU A 93 -9.03 12.32 13.44
C GLU A 93 -8.36 10.98 13.10
N LEU A 94 -7.21 10.70 13.73
CA LEU A 94 -6.51 9.43 13.54
C LEU A 94 -7.36 8.24 14.00
N ALA A 95 -8.11 8.40 15.10
CA ALA A 95 -9.04 7.37 15.57
C ALA A 95 -10.13 7.07 14.52
N GLN A 96 -10.70 8.10 13.89
CA GLN A 96 -11.71 7.94 12.83
C GLN A 96 -11.12 7.31 11.57
N ILE A 97 -9.94 7.75 11.12
CA ILE A 97 -9.24 7.16 9.97
C ILE A 97 -8.96 5.68 10.21
N ASN A 98 -8.45 5.34 11.39
CA ASN A 98 -8.15 3.94 11.75
C ASN A 98 -9.42 3.11 11.89
N ALA A 99 -10.51 3.67 12.42
CA ALA A 99 -11.80 2.98 12.47
C ALA A 99 -12.31 2.68 11.05
N ALA A 100 -12.27 3.66 10.14
CA ALA A 100 -12.68 3.47 8.76
C ALA A 100 -11.83 2.41 8.03
N ARG A 101 -10.50 2.42 8.22
CA ARG A 101 -9.58 1.44 7.61
C ARG A 101 -9.77 0.01 8.11
N ARG A 102 -10.37 -0.20 9.29
CA ARG A 102 -10.69 -1.54 9.82
C ARG A 102 -11.96 -2.13 9.24
N ILE A 103 -12.79 -1.33 8.57
CA ILE A 103 -14.03 -1.82 7.95
C ILE A 103 -13.66 -2.72 6.78
N GLN A 104 -14.00 -4.00 6.90
CA GLN A 104 -13.97 -4.93 5.79
C GLN A 104 -15.27 -4.81 4.99
N SER A 105 -15.16 -4.66 3.68
CA SER A 105 -16.30 -4.58 2.77
C SER A 105 -16.20 -5.69 1.73
N ASP A 106 -17.34 -6.27 1.37
CA ASP A 106 -17.50 -7.24 0.28
C ASP A 106 -17.52 -6.58 -1.12
N SER A 107 -17.23 -5.28 -1.19
CA SER A 107 -17.18 -4.52 -2.43
C SER A 107 -16.25 -5.16 -3.46
N GLN A 108 -16.78 -5.33 -4.67
CA GLN A 108 -16.07 -5.88 -5.82
C GLN A 108 -15.44 -4.77 -6.69
N GLY A 109 -15.48 -3.50 -6.25
CA GLY A 109 -15.05 -2.34 -7.04
C GLY A 109 -13.58 -2.39 -7.48
N TRP A 110 -12.72 -3.04 -6.70
CA TRP A 110 -11.30 -3.25 -7.03
C TRP A 110 -11.08 -4.05 -8.34
N ARG A 111 -12.10 -4.76 -8.83
CA ARG A 111 -12.07 -5.54 -10.08
C ARG A 111 -12.40 -4.68 -11.30
N GLN A 112 -12.87 -3.46 -11.10
CA GLN A 112 -13.29 -2.59 -12.18
C GLN A 112 -12.10 -1.84 -12.77
N THR A 113 -12.31 -1.30 -13.98
CA THR A 113 -11.39 -0.30 -14.52
C THR A 113 -11.65 1.02 -13.82
N PHE A 114 -10.66 1.53 -13.10
CA PHE A 114 -10.77 2.83 -12.44
C PHE A 114 -10.69 3.95 -13.47
N LEU A 115 -11.66 4.87 -13.39
CA LEU A 115 -11.63 6.11 -14.14
C LEU A 115 -10.79 7.14 -13.40
N TRP A 116 -10.16 8.04 -14.15
CA TRP A 116 -9.50 9.19 -13.57
C TRP A 116 -10.53 10.05 -12.83
N PRO A 117 -10.29 10.41 -11.54
CA PRO A 117 -11.20 11.29 -10.81
C PRO A 117 -11.20 12.71 -11.39
N THR A 118 -10.11 13.11 -12.05
CA THR A 118 -9.96 14.36 -12.79
C THR A 118 -8.81 14.22 -13.79
N THR A 119 -8.82 15.03 -14.85
CA THR A 119 -7.75 15.09 -15.84
C THR A 119 -7.04 16.44 -15.77
N GLY A 120 -5.71 16.45 -15.90
CA GLY A 120 -4.89 17.65 -15.77
C GLY A 120 -3.43 17.35 -15.45
N ARG A 121 -2.66 18.40 -15.15
CA ARG A 121 -1.26 18.26 -14.76
C ARG A 121 -1.15 17.47 -13.45
N ILE A 122 -0.33 16.43 -13.45
CA ILE A 122 0.11 15.73 -12.24
C ILE A 122 1.25 16.54 -11.63
N SER A 123 1.06 17.06 -10.42
CA SER A 123 2.06 17.88 -9.73
C SER A 123 3.07 17.07 -8.92
N THR A 124 2.71 15.85 -8.51
CA THR A 124 3.55 14.92 -7.75
C THR A 124 3.07 13.50 -7.98
N LEU A 125 4.00 12.53 -8.01
CA LEU A 125 3.68 11.12 -8.17
C LEU A 125 3.63 10.41 -6.82
N PHE A 126 2.92 9.29 -6.75
CA PHE A 126 2.97 8.36 -5.61
C PHE A 126 4.42 7.97 -5.28
N GLY A 127 4.74 7.93 -3.99
CA GLY A 127 6.04 7.57 -3.46
C GLY A 127 7.14 8.61 -3.67
N SER A 128 6.82 9.78 -4.26
CA SER A 128 7.77 10.88 -4.37
C SER A 128 8.13 11.42 -2.99
N GLN A 129 9.37 11.89 -2.80
CA GLN A 129 9.83 12.37 -1.50
C GLN A 129 10.63 13.66 -1.62
N ARG A 130 10.53 14.52 -0.61
CA ARG A 130 11.33 15.75 -0.50
C ARG A 130 12.43 15.57 0.51
N ILE A 131 13.62 16.06 0.19
CA ILE A 131 14.75 16.19 1.11
C ILE A 131 14.98 17.69 1.31
N TYR A 132 14.88 18.16 2.55
CA TYR A 132 14.98 19.58 2.88
C TYR A 132 16.44 20.05 3.04
N LYS A 133 16.65 21.36 3.16
CA LYS A 133 17.97 22.00 3.30
C LYS A 133 18.85 21.37 4.39
N ASN A 134 18.24 20.90 5.47
CA ASN A 134 18.93 20.26 6.59
C ASN A 134 19.25 18.76 6.35
N GLY A 135 19.00 18.24 5.14
CA GLY A 135 19.17 16.83 4.79
C GLY A 135 18.02 15.92 5.26
N GLU A 136 17.03 16.47 5.97
CA GLU A 136 15.92 15.68 6.50
C GLU A 136 14.96 15.26 5.40
N ALA A 137 14.62 13.97 5.38
CA ALA A 137 13.61 13.45 4.48
C ALA A 137 12.20 13.77 5.03
N GLY A 138 11.36 14.38 4.19
CA GLY A 138 9.92 14.48 4.46
C GLY A 138 9.24 13.12 4.33
N SER A 139 7.99 13.03 4.79
CA SER A 139 7.14 11.89 4.45
C SER A 139 7.03 11.77 2.92
N TYR A 140 7.00 10.54 2.42
CA TYR A 140 6.73 10.28 1.01
C TYR A 140 5.24 10.47 0.71
N HIS A 141 4.94 10.71 -0.57
CA HIS A 141 3.59 10.91 -1.09
C HIS A 141 2.80 9.63 -1.27
#